data_AF-A0A397EIA4-F1
#
_entry.id   AF-A0A397EIA4-F1
#
_cell.length_a   1.000
_cell.length_b   1.000
_cell.length_c   1.000
_cell.angle_alpha   90.00
_cell.angle_beta   90.00
_cell.angle_gamma   90.00
#
_symmetry.space_group_name_H-M   'P 1'
#
loop_
_entity.id
_entity.type
_entity.pdbx_description
1 polymer ?
#
loop_
_entity_poly.entity_id
_entity_poly.type
_entity_poly.pdbx_seq_one_letter_code
_entity_poly.pdbx_strand_id
1 'polypeptide(L)'
;MHKQIAWSSEMDLALLREVLRVEPYDGEYGTLTVRWKTIASKLSSCFECTIPYRSARDHFEVMLEGFKATDKAQRMFGTGSEEEVTEQVQILQDIVDRRAANDEVKKTKKDKEQKRRDSLESTGSQLCVEAEQRVAKRQRSV
;
A
#
# COMPACT_ATOMS: atom_id res chain seq x y z
N MET A 1 -8.44 -23.90 21.15
CA MET A 1 -9.71 -23.43 20.57
C MET A 1 -9.59 -21.95 20.29
N HIS A 2 -9.44 -21.55 19.03
CA HIS A 2 -9.49 -20.13 18.67
C HIS A 2 -10.95 -19.70 18.78
N LYS A 3 -11.26 -18.78 19.70
CA LYS A 3 -12.61 -18.20 19.78
C LYS A 3 -12.87 -17.49 18.47
N GLN A 4 -13.76 -18.04 17.64
CA GLN A 4 -14.30 -17.30 16.51
C GLN A 4 -15.03 -16.08 17.07
N ILE A 5 -14.63 -14.91 16.61
CA ILE A 5 -15.33 -13.67 16.89
C ILE A 5 -16.52 -13.64 15.95
N ALA A 6 -17.71 -13.42 16.50
CA ALA A 6 -18.88 -13.12 15.70
C ALA A 6 -18.74 -11.68 15.20
N TRP A 7 -18.24 -11.53 13.97
CA TRP A 7 -18.17 -10.24 13.30
C TRP A 7 -19.58 -9.78 12.95
N SER A 8 -19.88 -8.54 13.28
CA SER A 8 -21.13 -7.86 12.95
C SER A 8 -20.83 -6.71 12.02
N SER A 9 -21.82 -6.27 11.24
CA SER A 9 -21.65 -5.17 10.29
C SER A 9 -21.14 -3.89 10.95
N GLU A 10 -21.49 -3.63 12.21
CA GLU A 10 -20.98 -2.49 12.98
C GLU A 10 -19.49 -2.64 13.33
N MET A 11 -19.06 -3.85 13.70
CA MET A 11 -17.64 -4.18 13.92
C MET A 11 -16.82 -4.08 12.63
N ASP A 12 -17.42 -4.50 11.51
CA ASP A 12 -16.80 -4.46 10.19
C ASP A 12 -16.54 -3.01 9.76
N LEU A 13 -17.55 -2.13 9.90
CA LEU A 13 -17.42 -0.70 9.63
C LEU A 13 -16.39 -0.03 10.55
N ALA A 14 -16.42 -0.33 11.84
CA ALA A 14 -15.46 0.22 12.79
C ALA A 14 -14.02 -0.22 12.47
N LEU A 15 -13.83 -1.49 12.09
CA LEU A 15 -12.54 -2.03 11.66
C LEU A 15 -12.03 -1.30 10.41
N LEU A 16 -12.90 -1.14 9.41
CA LEU A 16 -12.55 -0.46 8.17
C LEU A 16 -12.20 1.02 8.37
N ARG A 17 -12.99 1.75 9.18
CA ARG A 17 -12.70 3.14 9.56
C ARG A 17 -11.36 3.27 10.28
N GLU A 18 -11.05 2.36 11.20
CA GLU A 18 -9.77 2.38 11.91
C GLU A 18 -8.59 2.00 11.01
N VAL A 19 -8.78 1.07 10.06
CA VAL A 19 -7.76 0.74 9.06
C VAL A 19 -7.48 1.93 8.15
N LEU A 20 -8.52 2.66 7.72
CA LEU A 20 -8.37 3.92 6.98
C LEU A 20 -7.61 4.97 7.77
N ARG A 21 -7.87 5.10 9.08
CA ARG A 21 -7.23 6.12 9.92
C ARG A 21 -5.77 5.79 10.27
N VAL A 22 -5.47 4.53 10.53
CA VAL A 22 -4.15 4.07 10.99
C VAL A 22 -3.23 3.76 9.80
N GLU A 23 -3.79 3.44 8.64
CA GLU A 23 -3.09 3.03 7.42
C GLU A 23 -1.97 2.02 7.74
N PRO A 24 -2.31 0.81 8.24
CA PRO A 24 -1.31 -0.17 8.67
C PRO A 24 -0.37 -0.60 7.53
N TYR A 25 -0.77 -0.37 6.27
CA TYR A 25 -0.07 -0.70 5.04
C TYR A 25 0.97 0.33 4.59
N ASP A 26 0.89 1.57 5.09
CA ASP A 26 1.85 2.62 4.74
C ASP A 26 2.95 2.80 5.80
N GLY A 27 2.97 1.93 6.80
CA GLY A 27 3.98 1.98 7.85
C GLY A 27 5.37 1.56 7.41
N GLU A 28 6.38 2.06 8.11
CA GLU A 28 7.76 1.59 7.99
C GLU A 28 7.85 0.08 8.24
N TYR A 29 8.87 -0.55 7.65
CA TYR A 29 9.12 -1.98 7.79
C TYR A 29 9.14 -2.38 9.28
N GLY A 30 8.37 -3.41 9.63
CA GLY A 30 8.25 -3.89 11.01
C GLY A 30 7.18 -3.19 11.88
N THR A 31 6.58 -2.09 11.43
CA THR A 31 5.53 -1.39 12.21
C THR A 31 4.12 -1.99 12.04
N LEU A 32 3.94 -2.85 11.03
CA LEU A 32 2.66 -3.47 10.68
C LEU A 32 1.98 -4.15 11.90
N THR A 33 2.72 -4.97 12.65
CA THR A 33 2.16 -5.68 13.81
C THR A 33 1.72 -4.72 14.92
N VAL A 34 2.47 -3.65 15.15
CA VAL A 34 2.14 -2.64 16.18
C VAL A 34 0.88 -1.86 15.79
N ARG A 35 0.76 -1.49 14.51
CA ARG A 35 -0.43 -0.80 13.98
C ARG A 35 -1.68 -1.67 14.08
N TRP A 36 -1.58 -2.96 13.74
CA TRP A 36 -2.70 -3.91 13.91
C TRP A 36 -3.07 -4.16 15.37
N LYS A 37 -2.09 -4.23 16.28
CA LYS A 37 -2.37 -4.30 17.72
C LYS A 37 -3.14 -3.08 18.19
N THR A 38 -2.77 -1.89 17.70
CA THR A 38 -3.46 -0.63 18.04
C THR A 38 -4.91 -0.64 17.57
N ILE A 39 -5.17 -1.05 16.33
CA ILE A 39 -6.52 -1.20 15.77
C ILE A 39 -7.33 -2.19 16.63
N ALA A 40 -6.76 -3.35 16.91
CA ALA A 40 -7.42 -4.40 17.68
C ALA A 40 -7.72 -3.96 19.12
N SER A 41 -6.82 -3.23 19.77
CA SER A 41 -7.05 -2.66 21.10
C SER A 41 -8.20 -1.64 21.11
N LYS A 42 -8.29 -0.78 20.09
CA LYS A 42 -9.38 0.21 19.99
C LYS A 42 -10.72 -0.47 19.72
N LEU A 43 -10.75 -1.45 18.80
CA LEU A 43 -11.97 -2.24 18.56
C LEU A 43 -12.37 -3.02 19.81
N SER A 44 -11.40 -3.60 20.51
CA SER A 44 -11.66 -4.30 21.77
C SER A 44 -12.28 -3.37 22.83
N SER A 45 -11.82 -2.12 22.88
CA SER A 45 -12.38 -1.09 23.77
C SER A 45 -13.76 -0.59 23.33
N CYS A 46 -14.03 -0.55 22.02
CA CYS A 46 -15.28 -0.05 21.46
C CYS A 46 -16.43 -1.05 21.63
N PHE A 47 -16.13 -2.35 21.51
CA PHE A 47 -17.12 -3.43 21.54
C PHE A 47 -17.03 -4.28 22.81
N GLU A 48 -16.25 -3.84 23.80
CA GLU A 48 -16.03 -4.53 25.07
C GLU A 48 -15.69 -6.03 24.91
N CYS A 49 -14.98 -6.37 23.82
CA CYS A 49 -14.65 -7.75 23.46
C CYS A 49 -13.15 -7.93 23.22
N THR A 50 -12.62 -9.12 23.47
CA THR A 50 -11.19 -9.37 23.25
C THR A 50 -10.94 -9.74 21.79
N ILE A 51 -10.51 -8.76 20.99
CA ILE A 51 -10.19 -8.97 19.57
C ILE A 51 -8.67 -9.16 19.42
N PRO A 52 -8.17 -10.34 19.02
CA PRO A 52 -6.78 -10.50 18.66
C PRO A 52 -6.48 -9.77 17.35
N TYR A 53 -5.35 -9.07 17.30
CA TYR A 53 -4.89 -8.35 16.10
C TYR A 53 -4.81 -9.22 14.85
N ARG A 54 -4.53 -10.52 15.03
CA ARG A 54 -4.43 -11.49 13.94
C ARG A 54 -5.80 -11.76 13.32
N SER A 55 -6.86 -11.87 14.13
CA SER A 55 -8.23 -12.01 13.65
C SER A 55 -8.77 -10.74 12.99
N ALA A 56 -8.47 -9.56 13.54
CA ALA A 56 -8.85 -8.29 12.91
C ALA A 56 -8.21 -8.11 11.53
N ARG A 57 -6.93 -8.50 11.41
CA ARG A 57 -6.23 -8.49 10.13
C ARG A 57 -6.83 -9.50 9.14
N ASP A 58 -7.00 -10.74 9.55
CA ASP A 58 -7.51 -11.81 8.69
C ASP A 58 -8.91 -11.46 8.15
N HIS A 59 -9.79 -11.00 9.04
CA HIS A 59 -11.14 -10.58 8.68
C HIS A 59 -11.15 -9.39 7.70
N PHE A 60 -10.28 -8.40 7.92
CA PHE A 60 -10.10 -7.31 6.97
C PHE A 60 -9.66 -7.82 5.58
N GLU A 61 -8.68 -8.73 5.53
CA GLU A 61 -8.18 -9.23 4.25
C GLU A 61 -9.26 -10.05 3.51
N VAL A 62 -10.08 -10.82 4.24
CA VAL A 62 -11.25 -11.52 3.68
C VAL A 62 -12.27 -10.53 3.12
N MET A 63 -12.61 -9.44 3.83
CA MET A 63 -13.51 -8.39 3.33
C MET A 63 -12.96 -7.73 2.06
N LEU A 64 -11.66 -7.45 2.03
CA LEU A 64 -11.00 -6.82 0.88
C LEU A 64 -10.95 -7.76 -0.33
N GLU A 65 -10.67 -9.05 -0.11
CA GLU A 65 -10.68 -10.06 -1.18
C GLU A 65 -12.08 -10.29 -1.73
N GLY A 66 -13.09 -10.38 -0.86
CA GLY A 66 -14.49 -10.45 -1.24
C GLY A 66 -14.91 -9.26 -2.12
N PHE A 67 -14.57 -8.04 -1.71
CA PHE A 67 -14.83 -6.84 -2.51
C PHE A 67 -14.15 -6.88 -3.88
N LYS A 68 -12.87 -7.27 -3.95
CA LYS A 68 -12.16 -7.40 -5.23
C LYS A 68 -12.77 -8.48 -6.12
N ALA A 69 -13.24 -9.59 -5.55
CA ALA A 69 -13.90 -10.64 -6.31
C ALA A 69 -15.25 -10.17 -6.87
N THR A 70 -16.04 -9.45 -6.07
CA THR A 70 -17.32 -8.87 -6.49
C THR A 70 -17.12 -7.76 -7.52
N ASP A 71 -16.24 -6.79 -7.31
CA ASP A 71 -15.93 -5.74 -8.29
C ASP A 71 -15.42 -6.34 -9.61
N LYS A 72 -14.53 -7.33 -9.54
CA LYS A 72 -14.03 -8.05 -10.71
C LYS A 72 -15.15 -8.81 -11.43
N ALA A 73 -16.08 -9.42 -10.70
CA ALA A 73 -17.23 -10.12 -11.27
C ALA A 73 -18.22 -9.13 -11.91
N GLN A 74 -18.54 -8.02 -11.26
CA GLN A 74 -19.39 -6.96 -11.79
C GLN A 74 -18.80 -6.35 -13.07
N ARG A 75 -17.49 -6.05 -13.07
CA ARG A 75 -16.76 -5.57 -14.26
C ARG A 75 -16.72 -6.58 -15.40
N MET A 76 -16.59 -7.87 -15.11
CA MET A 76 -16.51 -8.90 -16.15
C MET A 76 -17.86 -9.33 -16.70
N PHE A 77 -18.90 -9.38 -15.86
CA PHE A 77 -20.19 -9.94 -16.26
C PHE A 77 -21.25 -8.88 -16.59
N GLY A 78 -20.99 -7.59 -16.38
CA GLY A 78 -21.90 -6.49 -16.75
C GLY A 78 -23.28 -6.57 -16.09
N THR A 79 -23.48 -7.51 -15.18
CA THR A 79 -24.67 -7.68 -14.36
C THR A 79 -24.64 -6.59 -13.30
N GLY A 80 -25.26 -5.46 -13.64
CA GLY A 80 -25.63 -4.43 -12.68
C GLY A 80 -26.69 -4.96 -11.73
N SER A 81 -26.30 -5.83 -10.81
CA SER A 81 -27.05 -5.96 -9.57
C SER A 81 -26.80 -4.69 -8.79
N GLU A 82 -27.89 -3.95 -8.56
CA GLU A 82 -27.98 -2.83 -7.63
C GLU A 82 -27.84 -3.38 -6.20
N GLU A 83 -26.67 -3.95 -5.90
CA GLU A 83 -26.29 -4.21 -4.52
C GLU A 83 -26.04 -2.83 -3.91
N GLU A 84 -26.85 -2.51 -2.91
CA GLU A 84 -26.74 -1.28 -2.13
C GLU A 84 -25.27 -1.01 -1.83
N VAL A 85 -24.75 0.11 -2.32
CA VAL A 85 -23.36 0.54 -2.07
C VAL A 85 -23.27 0.92 -0.61
N THR A 86 -23.13 -0.11 0.23
CA THR A 86 -23.03 0.02 1.67
C THR A 86 -21.79 0.86 1.99
N GLU A 87 -21.82 1.56 3.12
CA GLU A 87 -20.68 2.37 3.59
C GLU A 87 -19.38 1.55 3.61
N GLN A 88 -19.49 0.24 3.85
CA GLN A 88 -18.43 -0.75 3.76
C GLN A 88 -17.74 -0.76 2.38
N VAL A 89 -18.51 -0.80 1.30
CA VAL A 89 -18.01 -0.82 -0.08
C VAL A 89 -17.29 0.49 -0.43
N GLN A 90 -17.85 1.63 0.00
CA GLN A 90 -17.23 2.94 -0.24
C GLN A 90 -15.87 3.05 0.46
N ILE A 91 -15.78 2.62 1.72
CA ILE A 91 -14.54 2.62 2.48
C ILE A 91 -13.51 1.67 1.84
N LEU A 92 -13.93 0.47 1.43
CA LEU A 92 -13.03 -0.49 0.77
C LEU A 92 -12.49 0.07 -0.56
N GLN A 93 -13.32 0.75 -1.34
CA GLN A 93 -12.91 1.42 -2.58
C GLN A 93 -11.92 2.55 -2.31
N ASP A 94 -12.16 3.38 -1.28
CA ASP A 94 -11.25 4.47 -0.88
C ASP A 94 -9.89 3.92 -0.42
N ILE A 95 -9.86 2.82 0.34
CA ILE A 95 -8.61 2.14 0.73
C ILE A 95 -7.82 1.68 -0.51
N VAL A 96 -8.51 1.10 -1.50
CA VAL A 96 -7.86 0.62 -2.74
C VAL A 96 -7.29 1.79 -3.54
N ASP A 97 -8.05 2.86 -3.69
CA ASP A 97 -7.65 4.06 -4.44
C ASP A 97 -6.44 4.75 -3.79
N ARG A 98 -6.49 4.95 -2.47
CA ARG A 98 -5.35 5.50 -1.70
C ARG A 98 -4.09 4.66 -1.85
N ARG A 99 -4.20 3.32 -1.84
CA ARG A 99 -3.05 2.44 -2.05
C ARG A 99 -2.47 2.59 -3.45
N ALA A 100 -3.30 2.66 -4.48
CA ALA A 100 -2.86 2.86 -5.86
C ALA A 100 -2.13 4.20 -6.02
N ALA A 101 -2.72 5.28 -5.49
CA ALA A 101 -2.11 6.61 -5.51
C ALA A 101 -0.76 6.64 -4.78
N ASN A 102 -0.66 5.97 -3.63
CA ASN A 102 0.57 5.97 -2.84
C ASN A 102 1.68 5.10 -3.46
N ASP A 103 1.33 4.03 -4.18
CA ASP A 103 2.29 3.25 -4.99
C ASP A 103 2.84 4.07 -6.16
N GLU A 104 1.98 4.82 -6.87
CA GLU A 104 2.39 5.74 -7.93
C GLU A 104 3.36 6.83 -7.44
N VAL A 105 3.11 7.40 -6.25
CA VAL A 105 4.00 8.39 -5.63
C VAL A 105 5.35 7.78 -5.26
N LYS A 106 5.39 6.54 -4.74
CA LYS A 106 6.64 5.83 -4.43
C LYS A 106 7.41 5.49 -5.70
N LYS A 107 6.73 5.08 -6.76
CA LYS A 107 7.32 4.76 -8.07
C LYS A 107 7.91 6.01 -8.74
N THR A 108 7.18 7.12 -8.76
CA THR A 108 7.66 8.39 -9.34
C THR A 108 8.84 8.98 -8.57
N LYS A 109 8.89 8.83 -7.24
CA LYS A 109 10.07 9.20 -6.44
C LYS A 109 11.30 8.36 -6.81
N LYS A 110 11.15 7.03 -6.88
CA LYS A 110 12.24 6.14 -7.30
C LYS A 110 12.73 6.46 -8.72
N ASP A 111 11.82 6.69 -9.66
CA ASP A 111 12.14 7.04 -11.05
C ASP A 111 12.92 8.36 -11.14
N LYS A 112 12.48 9.39 -10.41
CA LYS A 112 13.17 10.69 -10.37
C LYS A 112 14.55 10.60 -9.75
N GLU A 113 14.73 9.79 -8.71
CA GLU A 113 16.04 9.52 -8.10
C GLU A 113 16.95 8.69 -9.02
N GLN A 114 16.39 7.68 -9.70
CA GLN A 114 17.11 6.87 -10.68
C GLN A 114 17.62 7.73 -11.83
N LYS A 115 16.75 8.59 -12.39
CA LYS A 115 17.10 9.50 -13.50
C LYS A 115 18.17 10.52 -13.10
N ARG A 116 18.14 11.01 -11.85
CA ARG A 116 19.19 11.88 -11.32
C ARG A 116 20.53 11.16 -11.18
N ARG A 117 20.53 9.92 -10.72
CA ARG A 117 21.73 9.10 -10.56
C ARG A 117 22.37 8.79 -11.91
N ASP A 118 21.56 8.36 -12.88
CA ASP A 118 21.98 8.04 -14.24
C ASP A 118 22.57 9.26 -14.97
N SER A 119 21.96 10.43 -14.83
CA SER A 119 22.49 11.68 -15.41
C SER A 119 23.85 12.08 -14.83
N LEU A 120 24.08 11.86 -13.54
CA LEU A 120 25.36 12.17 -12.89
C LEU A 120 26.46 11.20 -13.32
N GLU A 121 26.14 9.91 -13.46
CA GLU A 121 27.09 8.88 -13.92
C GLU A 121 27.48 9.09 -15.40
N SER A 122 26.51 9.45 -16.24
CA SER A 122 26.75 9.77 -17.65
C SER A 122 27.65 11.00 -17.80
N THR A 123 27.40 12.05 -17.03
CA THR A 123 28.23 13.27 -17.04
C THR A 123 29.66 13.00 -16.55
N GLY A 124 29.80 12.21 -15.48
CA GLY A 124 31.12 11.82 -14.96
C GLY A 124 31.92 10.98 -15.95
N SER A 125 31.26 10.01 -16.59
CA SER A 125 31.89 9.16 -17.61
C SER A 125 32.39 9.97 -18.81
N GLN A 126 31.62 10.96 -19.26
CA GLN A 126 32.01 11.82 -20.37
C GLN A 126 33.27 12.65 -20.05
N LEU A 127 33.37 13.19 -18.84
CA LEU A 127 34.55 13.96 -18.39
C LEU A 127 35.82 13.11 -18.30
N CYS A 128 35.71 11.86 -17.83
CA CYS A 128 36.82 10.91 -17.80
C CYS A 128 37.35 10.63 -19.22
N VAL A 129 36.45 10.26 -20.14
CA VAL A 129 36.81 9.98 -21.53
C VAL A 129 37.44 11.19 -22.21
N GLU A 130 36.92 12.40 -21.95
CA GLU A 130 37.48 13.63 -22.53
C GLU A 130 38.87 13.96 -21.97
N ALA A 131 39.10 13.70 -20.67
CA ALA A 131 40.41 13.85 -20.04
C ALA A 131 41.43 12.83 -20.57
N GLU A 132 41.03 11.56 -20.74
CA GLU A 132 41.86 10.50 -21.32
C GLU A 132 42.28 10.84 -22.76
N GLN A 133 41.35 11.32 -23.58
CA GLN A 133 41.67 11.79 -24.94
C GLN A 133 42.63 12.98 -24.94
N ARG A 134 42.51 13.91 -23.99
CA ARG A 134 43.43 15.05 -23.85
C ARG A 134 44.83 14.59 -23.46
N VAL A 135 44.95 13.63 -22.55
CA VAL A 135 46.25 13.05 -22.15
C VAL A 135 46.88 12.28 -23.31
N ALA A 136 46.11 11.44 -24.01
CA ALA A 136 46.59 10.67 -25.16
C ALA A 136 47.09 11.57 -26.31
N LYS A 137 46.39 12.70 -26.58
CA LYS A 137 46.83 13.68 -27.58
C LYS A 137 48.17 14.34 -27.21
N ARG A 138 48.39 14.64 -25.93
CA ARG A 138 49.66 15.20 -25.43
C ARG A 138 50.81 14.21 -25.53
N GLN A 139 50.56 12.92 -25.26
CA GLN A 139 51.59 11.87 -25.34
C GLN A 139 51.99 11.51 -26.78
N ARG A 140 51.13 11.74 -27.77
CA ARG A 140 51.42 11.48 -29.20
C ARG A 140 52.18 12.61 -29.92
N SER A 141 52.33 13.75 -29.25
CA SER A 141 52.92 14.97 -29.82
C SER A 141 54.36 15.23 -29.32
N VAL A 142 54.93 14.26 -28.59
CA VAL A 142 56.33 14.14 -28.18
C VAL A 142 56.95 13.01 -28.98
#